data_AF-A0A9W8D5R4-F1
#
_entry.id   AF-A0A9W8D5R4-F1
#
_cell.length_a   1.000
_cell.length_b   1.000
_cell.length_c   1.000
_cell.angle_alpha   90.00
_cell.angle_beta   90.00
_cell.angle_gamma   90.00
#
_symmetry.space_group_name_H-M   'P 1'
#
loop_
_entity.id
_entity.type
_entity.pdbx_description
1 polymer ?
#
loop_
_entity_poly.entity_id
_entity_poly.type
_entity_poly.pdbx_seq_one_letter_code
_entity_poly.pdbx_strand_id
1 'polypeptide(L)'
;MAEARTMFIVIRKDLAKVLQWPLGSVIAQGCHASVAVMQKYRDDERVKAYVDDINSMHKVVLETKNEASLLKMAENLKQNNIPYYLWTEQPENIPTCLATVPVVRSDLGDALKKCTLM
;
A
#
# COMPACT_ATOMS: atom_id res chain seq x y z
N MET A 1 -0.78 -25.44 0.10
CA MET A 1 0.06 -24.51 -0.68
C MET A 1 0.39 -23.34 0.23
N ALA A 2 1.64 -22.87 0.27
CA ALA A 2 1.97 -21.69 1.05
C ALA A 2 1.22 -20.48 0.49
N GLU A 3 0.70 -19.62 1.36
CA GLU A 3 -0.03 -18.42 0.95
C GLU A 3 0.93 -17.45 0.23
N ALA A 4 0.53 -16.93 -0.93
CA ALA A 4 1.39 -16.06 -1.73
C ALA A 4 1.58 -14.69 -1.06
N ARG A 5 2.83 -14.25 -0.93
CA ARG A 5 3.14 -12.91 -0.40
C ARG A 5 2.67 -11.84 -1.37
N THR A 6 1.83 -10.95 -0.87
CA THR A 6 1.18 -9.91 -1.65
C THR A 6 1.52 -8.55 -1.08
N MET A 7 1.92 -7.62 -1.95
CA MET A 7 2.01 -6.21 -1.59
C MET A 7 0.62 -5.57 -1.74
N PHE A 8 0.12 -4.98 -0.67
CA PHE A 8 -1.15 -4.27 -0.70
C PHE A 8 -0.88 -2.78 -0.86
N ILE A 9 -1.46 -2.18 -1.90
CA ILE A 9 -1.37 -0.76 -2.19
C ILE A 9 -2.76 -0.18 -1.94
N VAL A 10 -2.87 0.76 -1.00
CA VAL A 10 -4.14 1.42 -0.68
C VAL A 10 -4.09 2.86 -1.15
N ILE A 11 -4.99 3.21 -2.06
CA ILE A 11 -5.08 4.55 -2.66
C ILE A 11 -6.36 5.22 -2.19
N ARG A 12 -6.32 6.53 -1.93
CA ARG A 12 -7.55 7.25 -1.60
C ARG A 12 -8.41 7.50 -2.85
N LYS A 13 -9.68 7.12 -2.77
CA LYS A 13 -10.67 7.26 -3.84
C LYS A 13 -10.99 8.72 -4.17
N ASP A 14 -10.92 9.61 -3.19
CA ASP A 14 -11.22 11.03 -3.34
C ASP A 14 -10.21 11.78 -4.23
N LEU A 15 -8.99 11.26 -4.42
CA LEU A 15 -8.02 11.81 -5.37
C LEU A 15 -8.62 11.89 -6.78
N ALA A 16 -9.15 10.78 -7.28
CA ALA A 16 -9.76 10.73 -8.62
C ALA A 16 -11.18 11.33 -8.63
N LYS A 17 -12.00 11.01 -7.61
CA LYS A 17 -13.44 11.31 -7.63
C LYS A 17 -13.80 12.72 -7.19
N VAL A 18 -13.00 13.34 -6.32
CA VAL A 18 -13.29 14.66 -5.73
C VAL A 18 -12.25 15.67 -6.19
N LEU A 19 -10.96 15.34 -6.04
CA LEU A 19 -9.86 16.22 -6.40
C LEU A 19 -9.52 16.19 -7.91
N GLN A 20 -10.21 15.35 -8.68
CA GLN A 20 -10.10 15.25 -10.15
C GLN A 20 -8.68 14.98 -10.65
N TRP A 21 -7.89 14.23 -9.88
CA TRP A 21 -6.56 13.83 -10.32
C TRP A 21 -6.64 12.97 -11.58
N PRO A 22 -5.80 13.23 -12.59
CA PRO A 22 -5.68 12.35 -13.75
C PRO A 22 -5.36 10.93 -13.32
N LEU A 23 -5.90 9.93 -14.03
CA LEU A 23 -5.63 8.52 -13.74
C LEU A 23 -4.13 8.20 -13.70
N GLY A 24 -3.36 8.77 -14.63
CA GLY A 24 -1.90 8.63 -14.67
C GLY A 24 -1.22 9.11 -13.38
N SER A 25 -1.66 10.23 -12.82
CA SER A 25 -1.14 10.75 -11.55
C SER A 25 -1.44 9.79 -10.40
N VAL A 26 -2.66 9.24 -10.35
CA VAL A 26 -3.06 8.26 -9.30
C VAL A 26 -2.24 6.96 -9.41
N ILE A 27 -2.00 6.48 -10.63
CA ILE A 27 -1.13 5.32 -10.87
C ILE A 27 0.30 5.60 -10.35
N ALA A 28 0.85 6.78 -10.66
CA ALA A 28 2.19 7.16 -10.22
C ALA A 28 2.32 7.13 -8.69
N GLN A 29 1.29 7.55 -7.95
CA GLN A 29 1.28 7.46 -6.48
C GLN A 29 1.48 6.02 -6.00
N GLY A 30 0.71 5.07 -6.55
CA GLY A 30 0.83 3.65 -6.21
C GLY A 30 2.22 3.09 -6.54
N CYS A 31 2.80 3.49 -7.68
CA CYS A 31 4.17 3.13 -8.06
C CYS A 31 5.19 3.68 -7.06
N HIS A 32 5.09 4.95 -6.69
CA HIS A 32 5.98 5.58 -5.72
C HIS A 32 5.92 4.88 -4.36
N ALA A 33 4.72 4.63 -3.82
CA ALA A 33 4.57 3.91 -2.56
C ALA A 33 5.17 2.51 -2.62
N SER A 34 4.95 1.79 -3.72
CA SER A 34 5.48 0.43 -3.95
C SER A 34 7.01 0.41 -3.96
N VAL A 35 7.65 1.33 -4.69
CA VAL A 35 9.11 1.39 -4.74
C VAL A 35 9.68 1.86 -3.40
N ALA A 36 9.04 2.86 -2.77
CA ALA A 36 9.49 3.41 -1.49
C ALA A 36 9.46 2.37 -0.37
N VAL A 37 8.40 1.54 -0.27
CA VAL A 37 8.33 0.49 0.76
C VAL A 37 9.41 -0.56 0.54
N MET A 38 9.66 -0.96 -0.70
CA MET A 38 10.71 -1.93 -1.02
C MET A 38 12.10 -1.39 -0.68
N GLN A 39 12.37 -0.12 -1.00
CA GLN A 39 13.66 0.50 -0.69
C GLN A 39 13.85 0.70 0.82
N LYS A 40 12.82 1.17 1.52
CA LYS A 40 12.89 1.43 2.98
C LYS A 40 13.12 0.15 3.76
N TYR A 41 12.50 -0.96 3.34
CA TYR A 41 12.59 -2.26 4.02
C TYR A 41 13.37 -3.28 3.19
N ARG A 42 14.38 -2.83 2.42
CA ARG A 42 15.17 -3.69 1.52
C ARG A 42 15.83 -4.90 2.21
N ASP A 43 16.11 -4.76 3.50
CA ASP A 43 16.77 -5.78 4.31
C ASP A 43 15.77 -6.73 5.02
N ASP A 44 14.46 -6.49 4.89
CA ASP A 44 13.40 -7.36 5.40
C ASP A 44 13.31 -8.66 4.59
N GLU A 45 13.27 -9.81 5.27
CA GLU A 45 13.22 -11.12 4.62
C GLU A 45 12.00 -11.31 3.72
N ARG A 46 10.87 -10.66 4.03
CA ARG A 46 9.67 -10.71 3.17
C ARG A 46 9.89 -9.95 1.86
N VAL A 47 10.61 -8.84 1.92
CA VAL A 47 10.96 -8.02 0.76
C VAL A 47 11.94 -8.76 -0.13
N LYS A 48 13.00 -9.34 0.44
CA LYS A 48 13.97 -10.19 -0.28
C LYS A 48 13.27 -11.35 -0.98
N ALA A 49 12.47 -12.11 -0.24
CA ALA A 49 11.76 -13.27 -0.79
C ALA A 49 10.74 -12.90 -1.88
N TYR A 50 10.18 -11.70 -1.86
CA TYR A 50 9.24 -11.23 -2.88
C TYR A 50 9.92 -10.89 -4.21
N VAL A 51 11.18 -10.45 -4.19
CA VAL A 51 11.94 -10.11 -5.42
C VAL A 51 12.84 -11.25 -5.90
N ASP A 52 13.02 -12.30 -5.09
CA ASP A 52 13.82 -13.47 -5.44
C ASP A 52 13.19 -14.31 -6.56
N ASP A 53 11.86 -14.35 -6.63
CA ASP A 53 11.11 -14.95 -7.75
C ASP A 53 10.12 -13.95 -8.36
N ILE A 54 10.47 -13.43 -9.53
CA ILE A 54 9.66 -12.47 -10.29
C ILE A 54 8.26 -13.02 -10.63
N ASN A 55 8.09 -14.34 -10.77
CA ASN A 55 6.80 -14.94 -11.12
C ASN A 55 5.85 -15.00 -9.93
N SER A 56 6.38 -14.91 -8.71
CA SER A 56 5.61 -14.92 -7.46
C SER A 56 5.14 -13.51 -7.03
N MET A 57 5.58 -12.46 -7.73
CA MET A 57 5.28 -11.08 -7.36
C MET A 57 3.80 -10.75 -7.57
N HIS A 58 3.06 -10.58 -6.48
CA HIS A 58 1.66 -10.18 -6.50
C HIS A 58 1.44 -8.82 -5.83
N LYS A 59 0.60 -7.99 -6.44
CA LYS A 59 0.16 -6.69 -5.91
C LYS A 59 -1.34 -6.64 -5.96
N VAL A 60 -1.96 -6.16 -4.89
CA VAL A 60 -3.39 -5.89 -4.84
C VAL A 60 -3.58 -4.41 -4.57
N VAL A 61 -4.30 -3.75 -5.47
CA VAL A 61 -4.68 -2.34 -5.31
C VAL A 61 -6.06 -2.29 -4.66
N LEU A 62 -6.12 -1.55 -3.57
CA LEU A 62 -7.31 -1.30 -2.78
C LEU A 62 -7.59 0.20 -2.74
N GLU A 63 -8.86 0.55 -2.56
CA GLU A 63 -9.26 1.93 -2.33
C GLU A 63 -9.76 2.15 -0.89
N THR A 64 -9.49 3.35 -0.38
CA THR A 64 -10.04 3.89 0.88
C THR A 64 -10.73 5.21 0.61
N LYS A 65 -11.66 5.63 1.48
CA LYS A 65 -12.54 6.78 1.18
C LYS A 65 -11.80 8.10 1.00
N ASN A 66 -10.91 8.45 1.94
CA ASN A 66 -10.24 9.76 2.01
C ASN A 66 -9.00 9.71 2.91
N GLU A 67 -8.42 10.87 3.21
CA GLU A 67 -7.21 10.99 4.03
C GLU A 67 -7.36 10.36 5.41
N ALA A 68 -8.46 10.68 6.08
CA ALA A 68 -8.72 10.25 7.44
C ALA A 68 -8.81 8.71 7.50
N SER A 69 -9.42 8.08 6.49
CA SER A 69 -9.46 6.62 6.42
C SER A 69 -8.10 6.00 6.08
N LEU A 70 -7.29 6.64 5.23
CA LEU A 70 -5.92 6.20 4.94
C LEU A 70 -5.02 6.26 6.18
N LEU A 71 -5.03 7.38 6.91
CA LEU A 71 -4.23 7.57 8.12
C LEU A 71 -4.66 6.60 9.24
N LYS A 72 -5.97 6.37 9.39
CA LYS A 72 -6.47 5.36 10.33
C LYS A 72 -5.99 3.95 9.98
N MET A 73 -5.87 3.62 8.70
CA MET A 73 -5.31 2.34 8.27
C MET A 73 -3.81 2.25 8.54
N ALA A 74 -3.06 3.32 8.28
CA ALA A 74 -1.65 3.38 8.61
C ALA A 74 -1.41 3.13 10.11
N GLU A 75 -2.21 3.74 10.97
CA GLU A 75 -2.15 3.52 12.42
C GLU A 75 -2.51 2.07 12.79
N ASN A 76 -3.52 1.47 12.14
CA ASN A 76 -3.86 0.06 12.37
C ASN A 76 -2.73 -0.90 11.95
N LEU A 77 -2.10 -0.67 10.79
CA LEU A 77 -0.92 -1.44 10.35
C LEU A 77 0.23 -1.33 11.34
N LYS A 78 0.47 -0.11 11.85
CA LYS A 78 1.47 0.13 12.89
C LYS A 78 1.19 -0.64 14.17
N GLN A 79 -0.06 -0.65 14.65
CA GLN A 79 -0.47 -1.37 15.86
C GLN A 79 -0.31 -2.89 15.72
N ASN A 80 -0.47 -3.42 14.51
CA ASN A 80 -0.28 -4.85 14.21
C ASN A 80 1.17 -5.20 13.81
N ASN A 81 2.12 -4.26 13.95
CA ASN A 81 3.52 -4.44 13.57
C ASN A 81 3.72 -4.87 12.10
N ILE A 82 2.86 -4.39 11.20
CA ILE A 82 2.95 -4.66 9.77
C ILE A 82 3.70 -3.51 9.11
N PRO A 83 4.92 -3.71 8.57
CA PRO A 83 5.66 -2.62 7.96
C PRO A 83 4.96 -2.09 6.70
N TYR A 84 4.93 -0.77 6.59
CA TYR A 84 4.34 -0.06 5.47
C TYR A 84 5.10 1.24 5.18
N TYR A 85 4.80 1.82 4.04
CA TYR A 85 5.21 3.16 3.65
C TYR A 85 3.98 3.99 3.30
N LEU A 86 3.80 5.13 3.95
CA LEU A 86 2.79 6.13 3.61
C LEU A 86 3.41 7.13 2.63
N TRP A 87 2.93 7.14 1.39
CA TRP A 87 3.38 8.09 0.40
C TRP A 87 2.65 9.43 0.57
N THR A 88 3.43 10.50 0.57
CA THR A 88 2.98 11.87 0.72
C THR A 88 3.49 12.67 -0.48
N GLU A 89 2.57 13.17 -1.30
CA GLU A 89 2.94 13.94 -2.49
C GLU A 89 3.46 15.32 -2.10
N GLN A 90 4.51 15.77 -2.80
CA GLN A 90 5.09 17.10 -2.68
C GLN A 90 4.82 17.92 -3.95
N PRO A 91 4.72 19.26 -3.86
CA PRO A 91 4.96 20.12 -2.69
C PRO A 91 3.76 20.31 -1.74
N GLU A 92 2.57 19.81 -2.09
CA GLU A 92 1.34 20.04 -1.33
C GLU A 92 1.30 19.29 0.03
N ASN A 93 2.24 18.36 0.23
CA ASN A 93 2.40 17.55 1.44
C ASN A 93 1.13 16.75 1.81
N ILE A 94 0.49 16.13 0.81
CA ILE A 94 -0.76 15.39 0.98
C ILE A 94 -0.54 13.86 1.00
N PRO A 95 -1.02 13.13 2.02
CA PRO A 95 -0.99 11.67 2.00
C PRO A 95 -1.94 11.10 0.93
N THR A 96 -1.41 10.45 -0.10
CA THR A 96 -2.21 9.98 -1.25
C THR A 96 -2.47 8.48 -1.21
N CYS A 97 -1.49 7.69 -0.81
CA CYS A 97 -1.58 6.24 -0.75
C CYS A 97 -0.57 5.64 0.24
N LEU A 98 -0.71 4.35 0.52
CA LEU A 98 0.27 3.57 1.27
C LEU A 98 0.52 2.23 0.60
N ALA A 99 1.70 1.66 0.82
CA ALA A 99 2.02 0.28 0.43
C ALA A 99 2.55 -0.50 1.63
N THR A 100 2.13 -1.75 1.78
CA THR A 100 2.71 -2.67 2.77
C THR A 100 3.98 -3.31 2.21
N VAL A 101 4.84 -3.83 3.10
CA VAL A 101 5.76 -4.89 2.65
C VAL A 101 4.95 -6.09 2.13
N PRO A 102 5.54 -6.98 1.32
CA PRO A 102 4.87 -8.20 0.90
C PRO A 102 4.48 -9.05 2.12
N VAL A 103 3.20 -9.34 2.29
CA VAL A 103 2.68 -10.09 3.45
C VAL A 103 1.71 -11.17 2.99
N VAL A 104 1.49 -12.17 3.83
CA VAL A 104 0.36 -13.10 3.63
C VAL A 104 -0.92 -12.45 4.14
N ARG A 105 -2.07 -12.77 3.53
CA ARG A 105 -3.34 -12.10 3.87
C ARG A 105 -3.77 -12.40 5.30
N SER A 106 -3.40 -13.57 5.80
CA SER A 106 -3.59 -13.96 7.20
C SER A 106 -2.91 -13.00 8.19
N ASP A 107 -1.74 -12.43 7.86
CA ASP A 107 -1.01 -11.48 8.72
C ASP A 107 -1.74 -10.12 8.85
N LEU A 108 -2.57 -9.77 7.86
CA LEU A 108 -3.25 -8.47 7.83
C LEU A 108 -4.41 -8.39 8.81
N GLY A 109 -4.90 -9.52 9.31
CA GLY A 109 -6.05 -9.59 10.21
C GLY A 109 -7.21 -8.71 9.73
N ASP A 110 -7.60 -7.75 10.57
CA ASP A 110 -8.69 -6.82 10.32
C ASP A 110 -8.24 -5.48 9.72
N ALA A 111 -6.93 -5.29 9.48
CA ALA A 111 -6.33 -4.01 9.10
C ALA A 111 -6.89 -3.46 7.78
N LEU A 112 -7.20 -4.35 6.83
CA LEU A 112 -7.70 -3.99 5.50
C LEU A 112 -9.20 -4.27 5.30
N LYS A 113 -9.95 -4.69 6.33
CA LYS A 113 -11.37 -5.08 6.19
C LYS A 113 -12.29 -3.98 5.63
N LYS A 114 -11.90 -2.71 5.79
CA LYS A 114 -12.70 -1.55 5.33
C LYS A 114 -12.36 -1.08 3.91
N CYS A 115 -11.39 -1.72 3.27
CA CYS A 115 -11.01 -1.43 1.89
C CYS A 115 -11.79 -2.28 0.90
N THR A 116 -12.01 -1.70 -0.27
CA THR A 116 -12.57 -2.40 -1.43
C THR A 116 -11.50 -2.49 -2.51
N LEU A 117 -11.64 -3.43 -3.44
CA LEU A 117 -10.83 -3.44 -4.66
C LEU A 117 -11.09 -2.12 -5.40
N MET A 118 -10.01 -1.49 -5.85
CA MET A 118 -10.07 -0.25 -6.65
C MET A 118 -10.51 -0.54 -8.07
#